data_AF-A0A0D0BL16-F1
#
_entry.id   AF-A0A0D0BL16-F1
#
_cell.length_a   1.000
_cell.length_b   1.000
_cell.length_c   1.000
_cell.angle_alpha   90.00
_cell.angle_beta   90.00
_cell.angle_gamma   90.00
#
_symmetry.space_group_name_H-M   'P 1'
#
loop_
_entity.id
_entity.type
_entity.pdbx_description
1 polymer ?
#
loop_
_entity_poly.entity_id
_entity_poly.type
_entity_poly.pdbx_seq_one_letter_code
_entity_poly.pdbx_strand_id
1 'polypeptide(L)'
;LFCYVDDTYGWEDEVNTMLYRPYNRHFPMKQALLLYLWDFLGIPHKCEKQLFGFILVIISFQVDPNAMTITLPSESKEDLIRFIQHFILSPSRWRTLHKFQMLSGWVNWSFNVFPLLHPCLCNVYNKMKGKNRPDAPIYLNKAVKDDLTWFINHIRRSQGTLIFDGMDWNPYLECDMTI
;
A
#
# COMPACT_ATOMS: atom_id res chain seq x y z
N LEU A 1 10.13 -12.64 11.13
CA LEU A 1 8.79 -12.90 10.57
C LEU A 1 7.86 -11.87 11.17
N PHE A 2 7.05 -11.24 10.34
CA PHE A 2 6.00 -10.30 10.70
C PHE A 2 4.66 -10.95 10.41
N CYS A 3 3.64 -10.59 11.19
CA CYS A 3 2.30 -11.14 11.07
C CYS A 3 1.26 -10.02 11.18
N TYR A 4 0.28 -10.03 10.28
CA TYR A 4 -0.89 -9.18 10.32
C TYR A 4 -2.13 -10.02 10.00
N VAL A 5 -2.95 -10.28 11.02
CA VAL A 5 -4.14 -11.14 10.91
C VAL A 5 -3.76 -12.53 10.37
N ASP A 6 -4.07 -12.85 9.12
CA ASP A 6 -3.78 -14.10 8.44
C ASP A 6 -2.56 -14.03 7.51
N ASP A 7 -2.02 -12.84 7.27
CA ASP A 7 -0.83 -12.63 6.43
C ASP A 7 0.45 -12.73 7.27
N THR A 8 1.34 -13.64 6.89
CA THR A 8 2.70 -13.74 7.46
C THR A 8 3.74 -13.45 6.38
N TYR A 9 4.70 -12.58 6.68
CA TYR A 9 5.71 -12.14 5.73
C TYR A 9 7.07 -11.91 6.42
N GLY A 10 8.13 -11.82 5.63
CA GLY A 10 9.48 -11.64 6.14
C GLY A 10 10.49 -11.56 5.02
N TRP A 11 11.76 -11.46 5.41
CA TRP A 11 12.88 -11.39 4.50
C TRP A 11 13.89 -12.50 4.81
N GLU A 12 14.66 -12.85 3.78
CA GLU A 12 15.71 -13.86 3.83
C GLU A 12 16.73 -13.58 2.72
N ASP A 13 17.98 -13.98 2.95
CA ASP A 13 19.00 -13.96 1.90
C ASP A 13 18.67 -14.97 0.79
N GLU A 14 18.92 -14.60 -0.46
CA GLU A 14 18.56 -15.42 -1.64
C GLU A 14 19.14 -16.84 -1.59
N VAL A 15 20.36 -16.98 -1.04
CA VAL A 15 21.04 -18.27 -0.91
C VAL A 15 20.45 -19.16 0.18
N ASN A 16 19.74 -18.57 1.14
CA ASN A 16 19.26 -19.26 2.32
C ASN A 16 17.89 -19.89 2.08
N THR A 17 17.89 -21.01 1.34
CA THR A 17 16.69 -21.76 0.96
C THR A 17 16.67 -23.18 1.52
N MET A 18 15.47 -23.73 1.69
CA MET A 18 15.25 -25.10 2.17
C MET A 18 14.16 -25.79 1.34
N LEU A 19 14.35 -27.06 1.02
CA LEU A 19 13.34 -27.90 0.37
C LEU A 19 12.19 -28.19 1.34
N TYR A 20 11.01 -27.68 1.03
CA TYR A 20 9.78 -28.05 1.74
C TYR A 20 9.14 -29.25 1.04
N ARG A 21 9.32 -30.43 1.65
CA ARG A 21 8.92 -31.73 1.05
C ARG A 21 7.44 -31.85 0.67
N PRO A 22 6.47 -31.37 1.48
CA PRO A 22 5.04 -31.53 1.14
C PRO A 22 4.66 -30.89 -0.19
N TYR A 23 5.34 -29.83 -0.61
CA TYR A 23 5.15 -29.19 -1.93
C TYR A 23 6.26 -29.51 -2.94
N ASN A 24 7.27 -30.28 -2.53
CA ASN A 24 8.46 -30.58 -3.32
C ASN A 24 9.08 -29.33 -3.98
N ARG A 25 9.20 -28.24 -3.21
CA ARG A 25 9.65 -26.92 -3.68
C ARG A 25 10.61 -26.28 -2.68
N HIS A 26 11.61 -25.57 -3.19
CA HIS A 26 12.49 -24.74 -2.37
C HIS A 26 11.81 -23.42 -2.02
N PHE A 27 11.87 -23.05 -0.74
CA PHE A 27 11.42 -21.77 -0.21
C PHE A 27 12.55 -21.14 0.61
N PRO A 28 12.51 -19.81 0.86
CA PRO A 28 13.31 -19.18 1.91
C PRO A 28 13.26 -19.97 3.22
N MET A 29 14.39 -20.12 3.89
CA MET A 29 14.52 -21.00 5.06
C MET A 29 13.48 -20.69 6.15
N LYS A 30 13.35 -19.43 6.56
CA LYS A 30 12.32 -19.00 7.54
C LYS A 30 10.89 -19.35 7.11
N GLN A 31 10.58 -19.26 5.81
CA GLN A 31 9.26 -19.61 5.28
C GLN A 31 9.03 -21.13 5.33
N ALA A 32 10.00 -21.94 4.89
CA ALA A 32 9.87 -23.40 4.95
C ALA A 32 9.75 -23.91 6.40
N LEU A 33 10.49 -23.32 7.34
CA LEU A 33 10.36 -23.64 8.78
C LEU A 33 8.97 -23.31 9.32
N LEU A 34 8.39 -22.18 8.90
CA LEU A 34 7.02 -21.81 9.27
C LEU A 34 5.99 -22.81 8.71
N LEU A 35 6.16 -23.27 7.47
CA LEU A 35 5.27 -24.27 6.88
C LEU A 35 5.32 -25.60 7.65
N TYR A 36 6.50 -26.05 8.05
CA TYR A 36 6.64 -27.23 8.91
C TYR A 36 6.01 -27.05 10.29
N LEU A 37 6.09 -25.83 10.86
CA LEU A 37 5.40 -25.51 12.10
C LEU A 37 3.88 -25.58 11.92
N TRP A 38 3.34 -25.07 10.82
CA TRP A 38 1.91 -25.17 10.51
C TRP A 38 1.46 -26.61 10.30
N ASP A 39 2.26 -27.45 9.64
CA ASP A 39 1.98 -28.88 9.52
C ASP A 39 1.91 -29.54 10.90
N PHE A 40 2.87 -29.23 11.77
CA PHE A 40 2.91 -29.75 13.14
C PHE A 40 1.67 -29.33 13.96
N LEU A 41 1.21 -28.08 13.78
CA LEU A 41 0.03 -27.54 14.46
C LEU A 41 -1.30 -27.94 13.79
N GLY A 42 -1.26 -28.59 12.62
CA GLY A 42 -2.46 -28.91 11.84
C GLY A 42 -3.14 -27.68 11.22
N ILE A 43 -2.41 -26.59 11.02
CA ILE A 43 -2.93 -25.36 10.40
C ILE A 43 -2.94 -25.55 8.87
N PRO A 44 -4.09 -25.43 8.20
CA PRO A 44 -4.16 -25.62 6.75
C PRO A 44 -3.49 -24.45 6.02
N HIS A 45 -2.70 -24.78 4.99
CA HIS A 45 -2.05 -23.80 4.12
C HIS A 45 -2.03 -24.31 2.67
N LYS A 46 -1.82 -23.39 1.73
CA LYS A 46 -1.86 -23.67 0.28
C LYS A 46 -0.59 -23.20 -0.42
N CYS A 47 -0.04 -24.03 -1.30
CA CYS A 47 1.19 -23.74 -2.06
C CYS A 47 1.05 -22.47 -2.92
N GLU A 48 -0.10 -22.27 -3.57
CA GLU A 48 -0.39 -21.09 -4.40
C GLU A 48 -0.34 -19.76 -3.63
N LYS A 49 -0.52 -19.80 -2.31
CA LYS A 49 -0.42 -18.63 -1.42
C LYS A 49 0.99 -18.43 -0.84
N GLN A 50 1.91 -19.38 -1.03
CA GLN A 50 3.28 -19.30 -0.54
C GLN A 50 4.14 -18.53 -1.54
N LEU A 51 4.07 -17.21 -1.46
CA LEU A 51 4.81 -16.30 -2.33
C LEU A 51 6.18 -15.98 -1.74
N PHE A 52 7.18 -15.84 -2.61
CA PHE A 52 8.49 -15.29 -2.29
C PHE A 52 9.11 -14.69 -3.55
N GLY A 53 9.99 -13.71 -3.37
CA GLY A 53 10.65 -12.99 -4.45
C GLY A 53 11.23 -11.67 -3.95
N PHE A 54 11.89 -10.94 -4.83
CA PHE A 54 12.50 -9.65 -4.50
C PHE A 54 11.46 -8.55 -4.26
N ILE A 55 10.32 -8.60 -4.97
CA ILE A 55 9.24 -7.62 -4.83
C ILE A 55 7.96 -8.39 -4.57
N LEU A 56 7.24 -8.03 -3.51
CA LEU A 56 6.00 -8.72 -3.13
C LEU A 56 4.90 -7.72 -2.80
N VAL A 57 3.65 -8.13 -3.05
CA VAL A 57 2.48 -7.41 -2.54
C VAL A 57 2.16 -7.95 -1.15
N ILE A 58 2.31 -7.10 -0.14
CA ILE A 58 2.04 -7.40 1.27
C ILE A 58 0.92 -6.46 1.72
N ILE A 59 -0.17 -6.99 2.28
CA ILE A 59 -1.34 -6.22 2.74
C ILE A 59 -1.82 -5.16 1.73
N SER A 60 -1.84 -5.54 0.44
CA SER A 60 -2.19 -4.68 -0.72
C SER A 60 -1.19 -3.59 -1.11
N PHE A 61 0.02 -3.57 -0.55
CA PHE A 61 1.11 -2.68 -0.94
C PHE A 61 2.25 -3.44 -1.59
N GLN A 62 2.81 -2.90 -2.66
CA GLN A 62 4.00 -3.44 -3.29
C GLN A 62 5.23 -3.00 -2.48
N VAL A 63 5.99 -3.96 -1.99
CA VAL A 63 7.19 -3.76 -1.17
C VAL A 63 8.40 -4.20 -1.98
N ASP A 64 9.35 -3.30 -2.15
CA ASP A 64 10.68 -3.55 -2.70
C ASP A 64 11.73 -3.24 -1.61
N PRO A 65 12.25 -4.26 -0.92
CA PRO A 65 13.28 -4.09 0.11
C PRO A 65 14.63 -3.70 -0.46
N ASN A 66 14.94 -3.99 -1.73
CA ASN A 66 16.22 -3.62 -2.33
C ASN A 66 16.26 -2.14 -2.71
N ALA A 67 15.14 -1.60 -3.20
CA ALA A 67 14.96 -0.17 -3.42
C ALA A 67 14.46 0.58 -2.16
N MET A 68 14.31 -0.13 -1.04
CA MET A 68 13.72 0.38 0.21
C MET A 68 12.43 1.17 0.00
N THR A 69 11.58 0.73 -0.93
CA THR A 69 10.39 1.47 -1.36
C THR A 69 9.11 0.67 -1.11
N ILE A 70 8.09 1.34 -0.59
CA ILE A 70 6.72 0.82 -0.52
C ILE A 70 5.80 1.69 -1.37
N THR A 71 5.00 1.08 -2.23
CA THR A 71 4.10 1.78 -3.14
C THR A 71 2.81 1.01 -3.39
N LEU A 72 1.88 1.61 -4.15
CA LEU A 72 0.71 0.89 -4.63
C LEU A 72 1.10 -0.02 -5.81
N PRO A 73 0.57 -1.26 -5.88
CA PRO A 73 0.66 -2.05 -7.11
C PRO A 73 0.14 -1.23 -8.30
N SER A 74 0.79 -1.38 -9.47
CA SER A 74 0.50 -0.57 -10.66
C SER A 74 -0.98 -0.59 -11.07
N GLU A 75 -1.63 -1.75 -10.96
CA GLU A 75 -3.06 -1.90 -11.24
C GLU A 75 -3.91 -1.12 -10.24
N SER A 76 -3.68 -1.29 -8.94
CA SER A 76 -4.44 -0.58 -7.90
C SER A 76 -4.22 0.93 -7.93
N LYS A 77 -3.02 1.38 -8.32
CA LYS A 77 -2.71 2.79 -8.56
C LYS A 77 -3.54 3.35 -9.71
N GLU A 78 -3.63 2.61 -10.81
CA GLU A 78 -4.42 3.00 -11.98
C GLU A 78 -5.92 2.98 -11.68
N ASP A 79 -6.41 1.99 -10.93
CA ASP A 79 -7.81 1.92 -10.50
C ASP A 79 -8.18 3.10 -9.61
N LEU A 80 -7.33 3.48 -8.66
CA LEU A 80 -7.52 4.67 -7.84
C LEU A 80 -7.59 5.93 -8.69
N ILE A 81 -6.68 6.09 -9.65
CA ILE A 81 -6.67 7.24 -10.57
C ILE A 81 -7.97 7.28 -11.37
N ARG A 82 -8.37 6.16 -11.98
CA ARG A 82 -9.61 6.06 -12.78
C ARG A 82 -10.84 6.37 -11.93
N PHE A 83 -10.90 5.83 -10.72
CA PHE A 83 -12.00 6.08 -9.80
C PHE A 83 -12.17 7.58 -9.52
N ILE A 84 -11.07 8.28 -9.21
CA ILE A 84 -11.08 9.72 -8.93
C ILE A 84 -11.43 10.51 -10.21
N GLN A 85 -10.87 10.14 -11.37
CA GLN A 85 -11.20 10.78 -12.65
C GLN A 85 -12.69 10.66 -12.98
N HIS A 86 -13.28 9.47 -12.82
CA HIS A 86 -14.73 9.26 -13.00
C HIS A 86 -15.56 10.07 -12.00
N PHE A 87 -15.06 10.29 -10.79
CA PHE A 87 -15.71 11.16 -9.81
C PHE A 87 -15.73 12.63 -10.28
N ILE A 88 -14.60 13.14 -10.79
CA ILE A 88 -14.42 14.54 -11.25
C ILE A 88 -15.19 14.83 -12.55
N LEU A 89 -15.13 13.90 -13.51
CA LEU A 89 -15.68 14.03 -14.87
C LEU A 89 -17.17 13.67 -14.97
N SER A 90 -17.79 13.33 -13.84
CA SER A 90 -19.22 13.09 -13.73
C SER A 90 -20.05 14.17 -14.44
N PRO A 91 -21.02 13.81 -15.31
CA PRO A 91 -21.92 14.77 -15.95
C PRO A 91 -22.74 15.56 -14.93
N SER A 92 -23.17 14.89 -13.86
CA SER A 92 -23.82 15.56 -12.73
C SER A 92 -22.78 16.23 -11.83
N ARG A 93 -23.03 17.51 -11.52
CA ARG A 93 -22.29 18.26 -10.49
C ARG A 93 -22.74 17.93 -9.07
N TRP A 94 -23.80 17.13 -8.90
CA TRP A 94 -24.30 16.69 -7.61
C TRP A 94 -23.98 15.21 -7.41
N ARG A 95 -23.37 14.90 -6.26
CA ARG A 95 -23.02 13.52 -5.87
C ARG A 95 -23.56 13.26 -4.48
N THR A 96 -23.95 12.04 -4.20
CA THR A 96 -24.46 11.67 -2.88
C THR A 96 -23.34 11.66 -1.85
N LEU A 97 -23.69 11.86 -0.57
CA LEU A 97 -22.75 11.68 0.55
C LEU A 97 -22.04 10.33 0.48
N HIS A 98 -22.77 9.27 0.15
CA HIS A 98 -22.19 7.94 -0.03
C HIS A 98 -21.06 7.90 -1.05
N LYS A 99 -21.20 8.58 -2.21
CA LYS A 99 -20.13 8.64 -3.22
C LYS A 99 -18.91 9.43 -2.75
N PHE A 100 -19.12 10.50 -1.96
CA PHE A 100 -18.02 11.24 -1.34
C PHE A 100 -17.30 10.39 -0.27
N GLN A 101 -18.03 9.61 0.53
CA GLN A 101 -17.46 8.69 1.51
C GLN A 101 -16.65 7.57 0.83
N MET A 102 -17.18 6.95 -0.22
CA MET A 102 -16.44 5.97 -1.03
C MET A 102 -15.13 6.56 -1.56
N LEU A 103 -15.17 7.77 -2.11
CA LEU A 103 -13.98 8.49 -2.56
C LEU A 103 -12.97 8.69 -1.44
N SER A 104 -13.41 9.19 -0.29
CA SER A 104 -12.52 9.40 0.85
C SER A 104 -11.89 8.09 1.35
N GLY A 105 -12.61 6.97 1.29
CA GLY A 105 -12.08 5.66 1.65
C GLY A 105 -10.96 5.19 0.72
N TRP A 106 -11.19 5.27 -0.59
CA TRP A 106 -10.18 4.93 -1.61
C TRP A 106 -8.92 5.80 -1.49
N VAL A 107 -9.10 7.11 -1.29
CA VAL A 107 -7.98 8.04 -1.14
C VAL A 107 -7.25 7.82 0.19
N ASN A 108 -7.97 7.63 1.30
CA ASN A 108 -7.35 7.33 2.60
C ASN A 108 -6.51 6.06 2.59
N TRP A 109 -6.96 5.01 1.91
CA TRP A 109 -6.18 3.79 1.75
C TRP A 109 -4.80 4.05 1.14
N SER A 110 -4.71 4.95 0.15
CA SER A 110 -3.45 5.33 -0.48
C SER A 110 -2.51 6.13 0.41
N PHE A 111 -3.01 6.81 1.45
CA PHE A 111 -2.17 7.64 2.33
C PHE A 111 -1.20 6.82 3.19
N ASN A 112 -1.42 5.52 3.34
CA ASN A 112 -0.45 4.62 3.96
C ASN A 112 0.91 4.61 3.23
N VAL A 113 0.91 4.90 1.92
CA VAL A 113 2.12 4.97 1.08
C VAL A 113 2.35 6.35 0.46
N PHE A 114 1.40 7.28 0.63
CA PHE A 114 1.52 8.67 0.18
C PHE A 114 1.02 9.66 1.25
N PRO A 115 1.61 9.68 2.46
CA PRO A 115 1.08 10.47 3.59
C PRO A 115 1.06 11.98 3.31
N LEU A 116 1.99 12.48 2.51
CA LEU A 116 2.07 13.91 2.15
C LEU A 116 0.92 14.38 1.25
N LEU A 117 0.12 13.46 0.71
CA LEU A 117 -1.03 13.80 -0.13
C LEU A 117 -2.33 14.02 0.65
N HIS A 118 -2.29 13.86 1.98
CA HIS A 118 -3.43 14.04 2.87
C HIS A 118 -4.23 15.36 2.69
N PRO A 119 -3.60 16.51 2.36
CA PRO A 119 -4.33 17.77 2.16
C PRO A 119 -5.41 17.71 1.06
N CYS A 120 -5.35 16.76 0.12
CA CYS A 120 -6.33 16.68 -0.98
C CYS A 120 -7.77 16.40 -0.51
N LEU A 121 -7.95 15.87 0.70
CA LEU A 121 -9.29 15.58 1.24
C LEU A 121 -9.87 16.71 2.11
N CYS A 122 -9.15 17.81 2.34
CA CYS A 122 -9.65 18.90 3.19
C CYS A 122 -10.98 19.46 2.69
N ASN A 123 -11.07 19.82 1.40
CA ASN A 123 -12.32 20.32 0.82
C ASN A 123 -13.40 19.22 0.71
N VAL A 124 -13.00 17.96 0.54
CA VAL A 124 -13.90 16.81 0.54
C VAL A 124 -14.59 16.64 1.90
N TYR A 125 -13.82 16.63 2.99
CA TYR A 125 -14.37 16.53 4.35
C TYR A 125 -15.24 17.73 4.72
N ASN A 126 -14.82 18.94 4.35
CA ASN A 126 -15.61 20.15 4.56
C ASN A 126 -16.98 20.05 3.86
N LYS A 127 -17.05 19.45 2.67
CA LYS A 127 -18.32 19.23 1.95
C LYS A 127 -19.20 18.17 2.61
N MET A 128 -18.62 17.14 3.21
CA MET A 128 -19.37 16.08 3.91
C MET A 128 -19.85 16.51 5.31
N LYS A 129 -19.20 17.48 5.94
CA LYS A 129 -19.51 17.93 7.30
C LYS A 129 -21.01 18.23 7.50
N GLY A 130 -21.56 17.72 8.60
CA GLY A 130 -22.95 17.91 9.01
C GLY A 130 -23.99 17.11 8.20
N LYS A 131 -23.57 16.23 7.28
CA LYS A 131 -24.47 15.38 6.49
C LYS A 131 -24.39 13.95 7.00
N ASN A 132 -25.55 13.40 7.34
CA ASN A 132 -25.66 12.03 7.87
C ASN A 132 -26.46 11.10 6.95
N ARG A 133 -27.22 11.67 6.01
CA ARG A 133 -28.05 10.93 5.07
C ARG A 133 -27.22 10.46 3.86
N PRO A 134 -27.11 9.15 3.57
CA PRO A 134 -26.28 8.65 2.48
C PRO A 134 -26.64 9.19 1.09
N ASP A 135 -27.93 9.46 0.87
CA ASP A 135 -28.52 10.01 -0.36
C ASP A 135 -28.39 11.55 -0.46
N ALA A 136 -27.91 12.23 0.58
CA ALA A 136 -27.83 13.68 0.62
C ALA A 136 -26.99 14.22 -0.56
N PRO A 137 -27.53 15.15 -1.38
CA PRO A 137 -26.79 15.70 -2.50
C PRO A 137 -25.71 16.66 -2.02
N ILE A 138 -24.51 16.52 -2.58
CA ILE A 138 -23.34 17.35 -2.32
C ILE A 138 -22.86 17.90 -3.65
N TYR A 139 -22.72 19.22 -3.72
CA TYR A 139 -22.23 19.91 -4.91
C TYR A 139 -20.71 19.75 -5.04
N LEU A 140 -20.28 19.23 -6.20
CA LEU A 140 -18.90 19.12 -6.63
C LEU A 140 -18.40 20.46 -7.19
N ASN A 141 -17.75 21.25 -6.34
CA ASN A 141 -17.20 22.55 -6.72
C ASN A 141 -15.78 22.44 -7.32
N LYS A 142 -15.29 23.57 -7.84
CA LYS A 142 -13.95 23.67 -8.41
C LYS A 142 -12.84 23.29 -7.43
N ALA A 143 -12.90 23.76 -6.18
CA ALA A 143 -11.88 23.45 -5.17
C ALA A 143 -11.68 21.93 -4.95
N VAL A 144 -12.77 21.17 -4.81
CA VAL A 144 -12.68 19.69 -4.71
C VAL A 144 -12.08 19.08 -5.97
N LYS A 145 -12.45 19.57 -7.17
CA LYS A 145 -11.87 19.07 -8.42
C LYS A 145 -10.38 19.37 -8.52
N ASP A 146 -9.96 20.57 -8.13
CA ASP A 146 -8.58 21.01 -8.18
C ASP A 146 -7.71 20.18 -7.22
N ASP A 147 -8.15 19.95 -5.98
CA ASP A 147 -7.46 19.11 -4.99
C ASP A 147 -7.29 17.66 -5.44
N LEU A 148 -8.37 17.06 -5.98
CA LEU A 148 -8.32 15.69 -6.49
C LEU A 148 -7.50 15.57 -7.78
N THR A 149 -7.48 16.61 -8.61
CA THR A 149 -6.62 16.67 -9.80
C THR A 149 -5.15 16.80 -9.40
N TRP A 150 -4.85 17.65 -8.41
CA TRP A 150 -3.53 17.77 -7.79
C TRP A 150 -3.06 16.41 -7.28
N PHE A 151 -3.92 15.69 -6.54
CA PHE A 151 -3.63 14.35 -6.05
C PHE A 151 -3.28 13.36 -7.17
N ILE A 152 -4.09 13.28 -8.23
CA ILE A 152 -3.82 12.41 -9.40
C ILE A 152 -2.46 12.71 -10.01
N ASN A 153 -2.14 14.00 -10.21
CA ASN A 153 -0.88 14.41 -10.81
C ASN A 153 0.34 14.01 -9.96
N HIS A 154 0.22 14.06 -8.63
CA HIS A 154 1.28 13.65 -7.72
C HIS A 154 1.45 12.14 -7.66
N ILE A 155 0.35 11.38 -7.54
CA ILE A 155 0.44 9.91 -7.54
C ILE A 155 1.07 9.40 -8.82
N ARG A 156 0.70 9.93 -9.99
CA ARG A 156 1.29 9.51 -11.27
C ARG A 156 2.81 9.62 -11.32
N ARG A 157 3.37 10.65 -10.68
CA ARG A 157 4.81 10.92 -10.66
C ARG A 157 5.54 10.24 -9.49
N SER A 158 4.81 9.90 -8.43
CA SER A 158 5.40 9.31 -7.23
C SER A 158 5.78 7.85 -7.46
N GLN A 159 6.96 7.48 -6.95
CA GLN A 159 7.48 6.11 -6.94
C GLN A 159 7.04 5.33 -5.68
N GLY A 160 6.50 6.02 -4.66
CA GLY A 160 6.15 5.41 -3.38
C GLY A 160 6.71 6.21 -2.21
N THR A 161 6.74 5.57 -1.04
CA THR A 161 7.47 6.02 0.14
C THR A 161 8.80 5.28 0.24
N LEU A 162 9.89 6.03 0.39
CA LEU A 162 11.22 5.49 0.69
C LEU A 162 11.35 5.28 2.20
N ILE A 163 11.81 4.10 2.60
CA ILE A 163 12.13 3.74 3.98
C ILE A 163 13.62 3.98 4.20
N PHE A 164 13.96 4.94 5.05
CA PHE A 164 15.34 5.40 5.23
C PHE A 164 16.25 4.48 6.05
N ASP A 165 15.71 3.40 6.63
CA ASP A 165 16.42 2.60 7.65
C ASP A 165 17.47 1.61 7.08
N GLY A 166 17.76 1.69 5.78
CA GLY A 166 18.69 0.80 5.07
C GLY A 166 19.96 1.47 4.56
N MET A 167 20.19 2.75 4.87
CA MET A 167 21.54 3.31 4.70
C MET A 167 22.36 2.85 5.90
N ASP A 168 23.05 1.72 5.76
CA ASP A 168 24.14 1.33 6.65
C ASP A 168 25.09 2.52 6.73
N TRP A 169 25.04 3.24 7.85
CA TRP A 169 26.01 4.27 8.17
C TRP A 169 27.37 3.60 8.12
N ASN A 170 28.23 4.00 7.19
CA ASN A 170 29.57 3.43 7.11
C ASN A 170 30.44 4.16 8.14
N PRO A 171 30.73 3.55 9.31
CA PRO A 171 31.46 4.24 10.37
C PRO A 171 32.89 4.59 9.96
N TYR A 172 33.41 4.01 8.87
CA TYR A 172 34.74 4.28 8.34
C TYR A 172 34.77 5.40 7.28
N LEU A 173 33.63 5.73 6.67
CA LEU A 173 33.53 6.81 5.66
C LEU A 173 32.78 8.03 6.18
N GLU A 174 31.89 7.84 7.16
CA GLU A 174 30.89 8.83 7.58
C GLU A 174 31.05 9.24 9.05
N CYS A 175 32.20 8.91 9.67
CA CYS A 175 32.60 9.39 10.99
C CYS A 175 33.68 10.48 10.86
N ASP A 176 33.32 11.72 11.22
CA ASP A 176 34.30 12.79 11.47
C ASP A 176 35.01 12.51 12.81
N MET A 177 35.99 11.62 12.81
CA MET A 177 36.91 11.50 13.94
C MET A 177 37.84 12.72 13.94
N THR A 178 37.46 13.76 14.68
CA THR A 178 38.41 14.77 15.15
C THR A 178 39.19 14.16 16.31
N ILE A 179 40.47 13.85 16.07
CA ILE A 179 41.44 13.45 17.10
C ILE A 179 41.86 14.68 17.90
#